data_AF-A0A151JF27-F1
#
_entry.id   AF-A0A151JF27-F1
#
_cell.length_a   1.000
_cell.length_b   1.000
_cell.length_c   1.000
_cell.angle_alpha   90.00
_cell.angle_beta   90.00
_cell.angle_gamma   90.00
#
_symmetry.space_group_name_H-M   'P 1'
#
loop_
_entity.id
_entity.type
_entity.pdbx_description
1 polymer ?
#
loop_
_entity_poly.entity_id
_entity_poly.type
_entity_poly.pdbx_seq_one_letter_code
_entity_poly.pdbx_strand_id
1 'polypeptide(L)'
;MKKIPGLTIAYRGIQKLSGLIRVQKDPLPTTSQADVVYRLDCKDCDASYVGQTSRCVKVQMSEYKNHINRNTSQTSVITEHKLQTSHDFDWDNIKILNKENNWNKRLLSEMIYIKKQKHGLNLQNDMFLLDPLYESLFTKT
;
A
#
# COMPACT_ATOMS: atom_id res chain seq x y z
N MET A 1 28.29 -44.08 7.88
CA MET A 1 27.11 -43.62 8.66
C MET A 1 26.19 -44.81 8.88
N LYS A 2 25.79 -45.10 10.12
CA LYS A 2 24.84 -46.20 10.42
C LYS A 2 23.43 -45.78 9.98
N LYS A 3 22.75 -46.64 9.20
CA LYS A 3 21.33 -46.46 8.85
C LYS A 3 20.48 -46.74 10.09
N ILE A 4 19.59 -45.81 10.45
CA ILE A 4 18.59 -46.00 11.50
C ILE A 4 17.34 -46.63 10.83
N PRO A 5 16.84 -47.78 11.30
CA PRO A 5 15.64 -48.41 10.73
C PRO A 5 14.43 -47.46 10.85
N GLY A 6 13.73 -47.24 9.74
CA GLY A 6 12.55 -46.35 9.67
C GLY A 6 12.83 -44.88 9.34
N LEU A 7 14.10 -44.47 9.18
CA LEU A 7 14.45 -43.09 8.83
C LEU A 7 15.06 -43.00 7.42
N THR A 8 14.34 -42.36 6.50
CA THR A 8 14.83 -42.07 5.15
C THR A 8 15.47 -40.69 5.11
N ILE A 9 16.79 -40.65 4.90
CA ILE A 9 17.53 -39.38 4.76
C ILE A 9 17.44 -38.94 3.30
N ALA A 10 16.88 -37.75 3.07
CA ALA A 10 16.86 -37.12 1.76
C ALA A 10 17.93 -36.02 1.68
N TYR A 11 18.68 -35.98 0.57
CA TYR A 11 19.65 -34.93 0.32
C TYR A 11 18.96 -33.65 -0.14
N ARG A 12 19.31 -32.53 0.49
CA ARG A 12 18.93 -31.18 0.04
C ARG A 12 20.17 -30.52 -0.54
N GLY A 13 20.11 -30.15 -1.83
CA GLY A 13 21.19 -29.43 -2.50
C GLY A 13 21.55 -28.13 -1.76
N ILE A 14 22.84 -27.96 -1.46
CA ILE A 14 23.39 -26.82 -0.72
C ILE A 14 23.24 -25.52 -1.50
N GLN A 15 23.35 -25.58 -2.84
CA GLN A 15 23.20 -24.43 -3.72
C GLN A 15 21.89 -24.55 -4.51
N LYS A 16 20.93 -23.67 -4.19
CA LYS A 16 19.73 -23.51 -5.01
C LYS A 16 20.06 -22.65 -6.23
N LEU A 17 19.46 -22.96 -7.37
CA LEU A 17 19.54 -22.11 -8.58
C LEU A 17 19.19 -20.64 -8.28
N SER A 18 18.25 -20.37 -7.37
CA SER A 18 17.90 -19.02 -6.92
C SER A 18 19.02 -18.26 -6.20
N GLY A 19 20.01 -18.98 -5.66
CA GLY A 19 21.20 -18.39 -5.04
C GLY A 19 22.35 -18.16 -6.01
N LEU A 20 22.38 -18.90 -7.13
CA LEU A 20 23.39 -18.77 -8.19
C LEU A 20 22.96 -17.79 -9.28
N ILE A 21 21.68 -17.86 -9.66
CA ILE A 21 21.05 -17.00 -10.66
C ILE A 21 20.03 -16.17 -9.88
N ARG A 22 20.38 -14.90 -9.64
CA ARG A 22 19.39 -13.93 -9.18
C ARG A 22 18.38 -13.74 -10.30
N VAL A 23 17.16 -14.21 -10.09
CA VAL A 23 15.98 -13.88 -10.93
C VAL A 23 15.56 -12.44 -10.63
N GLN A 24 16.50 -11.50 -10.68
CA GLN A 24 16.20 -10.11 -10.40
C GLN A 24 15.62 -9.52 -11.68
N LYS A 25 14.29 -9.49 -11.77
CA LYS A 25 13.59 -8.71 -12.78
C LYS A 25 13.83 -7.23 -12.54
N ASP A 26 13.82 -6.45 -13.61
CA ASP A 26 13.90 -5.00 -13.52
C ASP A 26 12.78 -4.46 -12.61
N PRO A 27 13.07 -3.48 -11.73
CA PRO A 27 12.04 -2.85 -10.93
C PRO A 27 10.95 -2.26 -11.83
N LEU A 28 9.69 -2.58 -11.53
CA LEU A 28 8.57 -1.96 -12.22
C LEU A 28 8.48 -0.48 -11.85
N PRO A 29 8.15 0.40 -12.81
CA PRO A 29 7.88 1.79 -12.50
C PRO A 29 6.71 1.89 -11.52
N THR A 30 6.73 2.91 -10.66
CA THR A 30 5.76 3.12 -9.58
C THR A 30 4.30 2.96 -10.01
N THR A 31 3.94 3.52 -11.17
CA THR A 31 2.57 3.47 -11.71
C THR A 31 2.10 2.07 -12.10
N SER A 32 3.04 1.17 -12.41
CA SER A 32 2.76 -0.20 -12.84
C SER A 32 2.86 -1.21 -11.69
N GLN A 33 3.10 -0.75 -10.47
CA GLN A 33 3.12 -1.62 -9.31
C GLN A 33 1.69 -1.95 -8.87
N ALA A 34 1.50 -3.20 -8.49
CA ALA A 34 0.27 -3.75 -7.92
C ALA A 34 0.56 -4.31 -6.53
N ASP A 35 -0.50 -4.58 -5.77
CA ASP A 35 -0.45 -5.06 -4.39
C ASP A 35 0.31 -4.12 -3.46
N VAL A 36 -0.01 -2.83 -3.51
CA VAL A 36 0.71 -1.76 -2.82
C VAL A 36 -0.18 -0.93 -1.92
N VAL A 37 0.43 -0.39 -0.87
CA VAL A 37 -0.06 0.78 -0.14
C VAL A 37 0.63 2.00 -0.73
N TYR A 38 -0.15 2.98 -1.16
CA TYR A 38 0.35 4.20 -1.78
C TYR A 38 -0.12 5.44 -1.02
N ARG A 39 0.58 6.55 -1.23
CA ARG A 39 0.26 7.87 -0.71
C ARG A 39 0.15 8.86 -1.86
N LEU A 40 -0.93 9.63 -1.82
CA LEU A 40 -1.22 10.73 -2.73
C LEU A 40 -1.18 12.04 -1.92
N ASP A 41 -0.26 12.92 -2.29
CA ASP A 41 -0.09 14.22 -1.63
C ASP A 41 -0.88 15.30 -2.36
N CYS A 42 -1.44 16.24 -1.60
CA CYS A 42 -1.98 17.48 -2.15
C CYS A 42 -0.80 18.39 -2.58
N LYS A 43 -0.93 19.09 -3.71
CA LYS A 43 0.10 20.02 -4.19
C LYS A 43 0.07 21.35 -3.44
N ASP A 44 -1.10 21.73 -2.94
CA ASP A 44 -1.36 23.08 -2.45
C ASP A 44 -1.42 23.15 -0.92
N CYS A 45 -1.43 22.01 -0.21
CA CYS A 45 -1.34 21.96 1.25
C CYS A 45 -0.68 20.65 1.74
N ASP A 46 -0.39 20.57 3.05
CA ASP A 46 0.26 19.38 3.67
C ASP A 46 -0.70 18.18 3.86
N ALA A 47 -1.89 18.22 3.24
CA ALA A 47 -2.84 17.13 3.30
C ALA A 47 -2.40 15.96 2.41
N SER A 48 -2.69 14.74 2.85
CA SER A 48 -2.39 13.53 2.08
C SER A 48 -3.45 12.46 2.25
N TYR A 49 -3.60 11.62 1.24
CA TYR A 49 -4.44 10.44 1.27
C TYR A 49 -3.58 9.18 1.18
N VAL A 50 -3.86 8.17 1.99
CA VAL A 50 -3.26 6.84 1.92
C VAL A 50 -4.31 5.84 1.49
N GLY A 51 -3.99 5.00 0.52
CA GLY A 51 -4.87 3.94 0.05
C GLY A 51 -4.10 2.68 -0.30
N GLN A 52 -4.78 1.54 -0.35
CA GLN A 52 -4.24 0.30 -0.90
C GLN A 52 -4.90 -0.09 -2.23
N THR A 53 -4.20 -0.90 -3.02
CA THR A 53 -4.79 -1.54 -4.19
C THR A 53 -4.14 -2.90 -4.48
N SER A 54 -4.96 -3.88 -4.87
CA SER A 54 -4.49 -5.14 -5.47
C SER A 54 -4.12 -4.97 -6.95
N ARG A 55 -4.63 -3.92 -7.59
CA ARG A 55 -4.44 -3.64 -9.02
C ARG A 55 -3.26 -2.69 -9.21
N CYS A 56 -2.89 -2.44 -10.46
CA CYS A 56 -1.88 -1.43 -10.77
C CYS A 56 -2.34 -0.04 -10.30
N VAL A 57 -1.43 0.72 -9.67
CA VAL A 57 -1.70 2.10 -9.20
C VAL A 57 -2.27 2.97 -10.31
N LYS A 58 -1.74 2.87 -11.54
CA LYS A 58 -2.25 3.61 -12.72
C LYS A 58 -3.75 3.45 -12.93
N VAL A 59 -4.29 2.24 -12.74
CA VAL A 59 -5.72 1.97 -12.91
C VAL A 59 -6.51 2.70 -11.83
N GLN A 60 -6.09 2.59 -10.57
CA GLN A 60 -6.73 3.28 -9.44
C GLN A 60 -6.76 4.80 -9.64
N MET A 61 -5.66 5.40 -10.12
CA MET A 61 -5.58 6.83 -10.40
C MET A 61 -6.51 7.26 -11.53
N SER A 62 -6.61 6.45 -12.59
CA SER A 62 -7.53 6.73 -13.69
C SER A 62 -8.98 6.73 -13.23
N GLU A 63 -9.35 5.84 -12.30
CA GLU A 63 -10.68 5.79 -11.72
C GLU A 63 -10.99 7.04 -10.89
N TYR A 64 -10.05 7.50 -10.05
CA TYR A 64 -10.24 8.76 -9.32
C TYR A 64 -10.40 9.95 -10.26
N LYS A 65 -9.57 10.08 -11.29
CA LYS A 65 -9.70 11.16 -12.29
C LYS A 65 -11.06 11.11 -13.00
N ASN A 66 -11.49 9.92 -13.40
CA ASN A 66 -12.79 9.73 -14.05
C ASN A 66 -13.96 10.05 -13.10
N HIS A 67 -13.83 9.69 -11.83
CA HIS A 67 -14.83 9.95 -10.81
C HIS A 67 -15.00 11.46 -10.56
N ILE A 68 -13.89 12.19 -10.43
CA ILE A 68 -13.88 13.66 -10.31
C ILE A 68 -14.58 14.30 -11.51
N ASN A 69 -14.26 13.85 -12.73
CA ASN A 69 -14.83 14.42 -13.96
C ASN A 69 -16.34 14.15 -14.12
N ARG A 70 -16.87 13.07 -13.54
CA ARG A 70 -18.28 12.68 -13.66
C ARG A 70 -19.19 13.41 -12.67
N ASN A 71 -18.64 14.13 -11.70
CA ASN A 71 -19.37 14.92 -10.69
C ASN A 71 -20.58 14.18 -10.09
N THR A 72 -20.37 12.93 -9.67
CA THR A 72 -21.39 12.05 -9.11
C THR A 72 -21.79 12.44 -7.70
N SER A 73 -23.04 12.15 -7.32
CA SER A 73 -23.60 12.49 -5.99
C SER A 73 -22.86 11.84 -4.81
N GLN A 74 -22.12 10.74 -5.04
CA GLN A 74 -21.23 10.15 -4.06
C GLN A 74 -19.82 10.63 -4.34
N THR A 75 -19.25 11.43 -3.44
CA THR A 75 -17.89 11.99 -3.54
C THR A 75 -16.91 11.13 -2.73
N SER A 76 -15.77 10.79 -3.32
CA SER A 76 -14.66 10.23 -2.54
C SER A 76 -13.97 11.33 -1.73
N VAL A 77 -13.26 11.00 -0.64
CA VAL A 77 -12.50 12.00 0.15
C VAL A 77 -11.52 12.84 -0.69
N ILE A 78 -10.94 12.23 -1.73
CA ILE A 78 -10.06 12.91 -2.69
C ILE A 78 -10.87 13.94 -3.50
N THR A 79 -12.05 13.54 -3.98
CA THR A 79 -12.95 14.42 -4.75
C THR A 79 -13.48 15.55 -3.88
N GLU A 80 -13.91 15.23 -2.66
CA GLU A 80 -14.42 16.18 -1.66
C GLU A 80 -13.37 17.25 -1.36
N HIS A 81 -12.13 16.85 -1.04
CA HIS A 81 -11.03 17.79 -0.78
C HIS A 81 -10.81 18.73 -1.96
N LYS A 82 -10.74 18.18 -3.19
CA LYS A 82 -10.56 18.97 -4.41
C LYS A 82 -11.71 19.96 -4.63
N LEU A 83 -12.96 19.56 -4.42
CA LEU A 83 -14.13 20.43 -4.61
C LEU A 83 -14.20 21.54 -3.55
N GLN A 84 -13.92 21.23 -2.28
CA GLN A 84 -14.02 22.20 -1.19
C GLN A 84 -12.89 23.22 -1.18
N THR A 85 -11.68 22.81 -1.54
CA THR A 85 -10.47 23.65 -1.44
C THR A 85 -10.00 24.20 -2.78
N SER A 86 -10.54 23.68 -3.90
CA SER A 86 -10.01 23.93 -5.25
C SER A 86 -8.53 23.55 -5.44
N HIS A 87 -7.99 22.70 -4.56
CA HIS A 87 -6.62 22.17 -4.66
C HIS A 87 -6.53 21.01 -5.65
N ASP A 88 -5.31 20.68 -6.09
CA ASP A 88 -5.04 19.48 -6.87
C ASP A 88 -4.06 18.52 -6.18
N PHE A 89 -4.11 17.26 -6.59
CA PHE A 89 -3.21 16.22 -6.11
C PHE A 89 -2.02 16.00 -7.03
N ASP A 90 -0.93 15.49 -6.47
CA ASP A 90 0.22 15.06 -7.26
C ASP A 90 0.01 13.68 -7.88
N TRP A 91 -0.69 13.68 -9.01
CA TRP A 91 -0.99 12.48 -9.78
C TRP A 91 0.22 11.82 -10.44
N ASP A 92 1.33 12.55 -10.57
CA ASP A 92 2.53 12.08 -11.27
C ASP A 92 3.56 11.51 -10.27
N ASN A 93 3.62 12.07 -9.05
CA ASN A 93 4.57 11.65 -8.00
C ASN A 93 3.91 10.85 -6.87
N ILE A 94 3.22 9.77 -7.22
CA ILE A 94 2.60 8.87 -6.24
C ILE A 94 3.70 8.11 -5.49
N LYS A 95 3.60 8.09 -4.15
CA LYS A 95 4.58 7.40 -3.30
C LYS A 95 4.09 6.01 -2.96
N ILE A 96 4.92 4.98 -3.21
CA ILE A 96 4.66 3.62 -2.70
C ILE A 96 5.24 3.53 -1.29
N LEU A 97 4.38 3.23 -0.32
CA LEU A 97 4.73 3.13 1.09
C LEU A 97 5.07 1.69 1.50
N ASN A 98 4.39 0.72 0.90
CA ASN A 98 4.65 -0.70 1.12
C ASN A 98 4.13 -1.54 -0.04
N LYS A 99 4.67 -2.75 -0.22
CA LYS A 99 4.20 -3.75 -1.17
C LYS A 99 3.96 -5.06 -0.45
N GLU A 100 2.72 -5.54 -0.48
CA GLU A 100 2.27 -6.70 0.25
C GLU A 100 1.13 -7.38 -0.52
N ASN A 101 1.33 -8.65 -0.89
CA ASN A 101 0.36 -9.40 -1.69
C ASN A 101 -0.77 -9.97 -0.84
N ASN A 102 -0.53 -10.20 0.45
CA ASN A 102 -1.55 -10.68 1.36
C ASN A 102 -2.48 -9.53 1.74
N TRP A 103 -3.75 -9.67 1.38
CA TRP A 103 -4.77 -8.63 1.60
C TRP A 103 -4.88 -8.19 3.07
N ASN A 104 -4.90 -9.12 4.03
CA ASN A 104 -4.99 -8.79 5.46
C ASN A 104 -3.78 -7.99 5.95
N LYS A 105 -2.57 -8.40 5.53
CA LYS A 105 -1.34 -7.68 5.89
C LYS A 105 -1.29 -6.31 5.21
N ARG A 106 -1.78 -6.21 3.98
CA ARG A 106 -1.83 -4.94 3.25
C ARG A 106 -2.83 -3.98 3.87
N LEU A 107 -4.00 -4.44 4.31
CA LEU A 107 -4.95 -3.65 5.10
C LEU A 107 -4.31 -3.13 6.38
N LEU A 108 -3.69 -4.01 7.17
CA LEU A 108 -2.99 -3.58 8.38
C LEU A 108 -1.91 -2.52 8.07
N SER A 109 -1.16 -2.73 6.99
CA SER A 109 -0.14 -1.77 6.53
C SER A 109 -0.75 -0.43 6.15
N GLU A 110 -1.86 -0.40 5.42
CA GLU A 110 -2.59 0.82 5.06
C GLU A 110 -3.00 1.59 6.31
N MET A 111 -3.61 0.91 7.28
CA MET A 111 -4.06 1.52 8.53
C MET A 111 -2.91 2.12 9.34
N ILE A 112 -1.78 1.42 9.42
CA ILE A 112 -0.56 1.94 10.06
C ILE A 112 -0.10 3.24 9.38
N TYR A 113 -0.13 3.27 8.04
CA TYR A 113 0.30 4.45 7.31
C TYR A 113 -0.70 5.61 7.41
N ILE A 114 -2.01 5.32 7.46
CA ILE A 114 -3.05 6.33 7.76
C ILE A 114 -2.79 6.96 9.13
N LYS A 115 -2.53 6.16 10.17
CA LYS A 115 -2.24 6.64 11.53
C LYS A 115 -0.98 7.47 11.64
N LYS A 116 0.01 7.20 10.80
CA LYS A 116 1.27 7.97 10.75
C LYS A 116 1.12 9.31 10.02
N GLN A 117 0.00 9.60 9.37
CA GLN A 117 -0.21 10.89 8.71
C GLN A 117 -0.40 12.01 9.74
N LYS A 118 0.23 13.15 9.48
CA LYS A 118 0.00 14.38 10.27
C LYS A 118 -1.34 15.02 9.90
N HIS A 119 -1.56 15.21 8.60
CA HIS A 119 -2.78 15.78 8.02
C HIS A 119 -3.36 14.79 7.00
N GLY A 120 -4.01 13.73 7.49
CA GLY A 120 -4.63 12.68 6.67
C GLY A 120 -6.04 13.06 6.21
N LEU A 121 -6.38 12.74 4.96
CA LEU A 121 -7.72 12.89 4.39
C LEU A 121 -8.62 11.66 4.59
N ASN A 122 -8.05 10.54 5.03
CA ASN A 122 -8.77 9.29 5.27
C ASN A 122 -9.86 9.43 6.35
N LEU A 123 -10.95 8.67 6.22
CA LEU A 123 -12.04 8.69 7.20
C LEU A 123 -11.66 7.82 8.42
N GLN A 124 -12.08 8.21 9.62
CA GLN A 124 -11.75 7.47 10.85
C GLN A 124 -12.33 6.03 10.86
N ASN A 125 -13.38 5.78 10.08
CA ASN A 125 -13.93 4.43 9.86
C ASN A 125 -12.97 3.48 9.14
N ASP A 126 -11.93 3.99 8.47
CA ASP A 126 -10.95 3.16 7.76
C ASP A 126 -10.02 2.40 8.73
N MET A 127 -10.23 2.53 10.04
CA MET A 127 -9.30 2.11 11.09
C MET A 127 -9.81 1.03 12.06
N PHE A 128 -11.04 0.51 11.87
CA PHE A 128 -11.72 -0.35 12.85
C PHE A 128 -11.04 -1.69 13.21
N LEU A 129 -10.03 -2.11 12.44
CA LEU A 129 -9.33 -3.38 12.65
C LEU A 129 -8.02 -3.25 13.44
N LEU A 130 -7.59 -2.03 13.82
CA LEU A 130 -6.38 -1.86 14.62
C LEU A 130 -6.76 -2.02 16.08
N ASP A 131 -6.30 -3.11 16.70
CA ASP A 131 -6.50 -3.31 18.13
C ASP A 131 -5.92 -2.10 18.89
N PRO A 132 -6.65 -1.49 19.84
CA PRO A 132 -6.18 -0.38 20.65
C PRO A 132 -4.81 -0.61 21.32
N LEU A 133 -4.41 -1.87 21.55
CA LEU A 133 -3.09 -2.22 22.06
C LEU A 133 -1.95 -1.70 21.16
N TYR A 134 -2.16 -1.63 19.84
CA TYR A 134 -1.19 -1.10 18.89
C TYR A 134 -1.04 0.42 18.94
N GLU A 135 -2.00 1.17 19.53
CA GLU A 135 -1.91 2.63 19.64
C GLU A 135 -0.65 3.06 20.38
N SER A 136 -0.24 2.29 21.39
CA SER A 136 0.97 2.53 22.18
C SER A 136 2.27 2.52 21.37
N LEU A 137 2.28 1.86 20.20
CA LEU A 137 3.45 1.81 19.31
C LEU A 137 3.60 3.08 18.47
N PHE A 138 2.55 3.90 18.39
CA PHE A 138 2.52 5.11 17.57
C PHE A 138 2.52 6.40 18.40
N THR A 139 2.35 6.31 19.73
CA THR A 139 2.28 7.46 20.65
C THR A 139 3.63 7.99 21.16
N LYS A 140 4.76 7.65 20.52
CA LYS A 140 6.07 8.21 20.88
C LYS A 140 6.79 8.82 19.67
N THR A 141 6.59 10.12 19.47
CA THR A 141 7.60 11.14 19.09
C THR A 141 6.97 12.52 19.13
#